data_AF-A0A1I2KG04-F1
#
_entry.id   AF-A0A1I2KG04-F1
#
_cell.length_a   1.000
_cell.length_b   1.000
_cell.length_c   1.000
_cell.angle_alpha   90.00
_cell.angle_beta   90.00
_cell.angle_gamma   90.00
#
_symmetry.space_group_name_H-M   'P 1'
#
loop_
_entity.id
_entity.type
_entity.pdbx_description
1 polymer ?
#
loop_
_entity_poly.entity_id
_entity_poly.type
_entity_poly.pdbx_seq_one_letter_code
_entity_poly.pdbx_strand_id
1 'polypeptide(L)'
;MCNSDYLAACLPALLKLSSDQVKEPSVPIACFIQETESLRQWCQADIPKLAAAGLDMDRLDQLVIRSGACQEAQRLWMKEPNPTGRWRKQAPQAFDLFDEMHYAFRYAFQSNDFLRNRLAKVSNDFDSHSLIQGLEQLAILGENNQALLQTIAFDTSKLNQALSISNQLKEILALENGTNLPENDNKDLRDRAYTYLKLLVDEVKNCGRYVFRKNKHRQQGYNYPNCSSLNFIKRNNLLQKSNQN
;
A
#
# COMPACT_ATOMS: atom_id res chain seq x y z
N MET A 1 -5.79 -24.25 -3.05
CA MET A 1 -5.37 -23.38 -1.93
C MET A 1 -6.26 -22.16 -1.95
N CYS A 2 -6.64 -21.64 -0.79
CA CYS A 2 -7.44 -20.41 -0.73
C CYS A 2 -6.53 -19.17 -0.74
N ASN A 3 -7.09 -17.99 -1.01
CA ASN A 3 -6.29 -16.76 -1.15
C ASN A 3 -5.50 -16.37 0.10
N SER A 4 -6.00 -16.71 1.30
CA SER A 4 -5.26 -16.53 2.55
C SER A 4 -4.02 -17.42 2.64
N ASP A 5 -4.07 -18.65 2.11
CA ASP A 5 -2.90 -19.53 2.06
C ASP A 5 -1.83 -18.98 1.12
N TYR A 6 -2.24 -18.41 -0.01
CA TYR A 6 -1.33 -17.77 -0.96
C TYR A 6 -0.64 -16.54 -0.37
N LEU A 7 -1.38 -15.71 0.38
CA LEU A 7 -0.83 -14.57 1.08
C LEU A 7 0.19 -15.01 2.13
N ALA A 8 -0.14 -15.99 2.96
CA ALA A 8 0.77 -16.54 3.96
C ALA A 8 2.07 -17.08 3.33
N ALA A 9 1.96 -17.80 2.21
CA ALA A 9 3.12 -18.31 1.47
C ALA A 9 4.00 -17.19 0.88
N CYS A 10 3.42 -16.08 0.45
CA CYS A 10 4.16 -14.95 -0.12
C CYS A 10 4.76 -14.01 0.94
N LEU A 11 4.22 -14.00 2.15
CA LEU A 11 4.57 -13.03 3.20
C LEU A 11 6.09 -12.87 3.43
N PRO A 12 6.91 -13.95 3.51
CA PRO A 12 8.36 -13.81 3.68
C PRO A 12 9.05 -13.08 2.53
N ALA A 13 8.52 -13.16 1.31
CA ALA A 13 9.03 -12.44 0.15
C ALA A 13 8.56 -10.97 0.14
N LEU A 14 7.32 -10.72 0.55
CA LEU A 14 6.76 -9.36 0.64
C LEU A 14 7.51 -8.49 1.65
N LEU A 15 7.87 -9.06 2.81
CA LEU A 15 8.60 -8.38 3.87
C LEU A 15 10.07 -8.11 3.52
N LYS A 16 10.62 -8.79 2.51
CA LYS A 16 11.99 -8.55 2.01
C LYS A 16 12.09 -7.39 1.03
N LEU A 17 10.97 -6.94 0.47
CA LEU A 17 10.96 -5.76 -0.39
C LEU A 17 11.31 -4.53 0.46
N SER A 18 12.26 -3.72 0.01
CA SER A 18 12.54 -2.45 0.67
C SER A 18 11.47 -1.41 0.28
N SER A 19 11.20 -0.44 1.15
CA SER A 19 10.11 0.52 0.95
C SER A 19 10.25 1.36 -0.33
N ASP A 20 11.47 1.59 -0.81
CA ASP A 20 11.78 2.28 -2.08
C ASP A 20 11.40 1.46 -3.32
N GLN A 21 11.25 0.14 -3.19
CA GLN A 21 10.83 -0.75 -4.28
C GLN A 21 9.32 -0.88 -4.36
N VAL A 22 8.61 -0.60 -3.27
CA VAL A 22 7.15 -0.74 -3.17
C VAL A 22 6.48 0.32 -4.03
N LYS A 23 5.56 -0.12 -4.89
CA LYS A 23 4.79 0.72 -5.80
C LYS A 23 3.32 0.64 -5.45
N GLU A 24 2.67 1.80 -5.42
CA GLU A 24 1.23 1.85 -5.35
C GLU A 24 0.58 1.34 -6.66
N PRO A 25 -0.52 0.58 -6.61
CA PRO A 25 -1.26 0.16 -7.79
C PRO A 25 -1.73 1.36 -8.63
N SER A 26 -1.22 1.46 -9.86
CA SER A 26 -1.64 2.49 -10.82
C SER A 26 -2.95 2.17 -11.55
N VAL A 27 -3.50 0.98 -11.31
CA VAL A 27 -4.76 0.47 -11.86
C VAL A 27 -5.49 -0.33 -10.77
N PRO A 28 -6.82 -0.51 -10.86
CA PRO A 28 -7.54 -1.32 -9.88
C PRO A 28 -7.01 -2.76 -9.83
N ILE A 29 -6.83 -3.32 -8.62
CA ILE A 29 -6.19 -4.64 -8.43
C ILE A 29 -6.94 -5.77 -9.14
N ALA A 30 -8.27 -5.81 -9.06
CA ALA A 30 -9.08 -6.80 -9.76
C ALA A 30 -8.82 -6.81 -11.28
N CYS A 31 -8.57 -5.62 -11.81
CA CYS A 31 -8.26 -5.36 -13.20
C CYS A 31 -6.89 -5.96 -13.57
N PHE A 32 -5.87 -5.68 -12.75
CA PHE A 32 -4.51 -6.22 -12.93
C PHE A 32 -4.44 -7.74 -12.78
N ILE A 33 -5.24 -8.33 -11.88
CA ILE A 33 -5.35 -9.79 -11.71
C ILE A 33 -5.96 -10.42 -12.97
N GLN A 34 -7.05 -9.85 -13.51
CA GLN A 34 -7.66 -10.35 -14.73
C GLN A 34 -6.70 -10.33 -15.94
N GLU A 35 -5.87 -9.28 -16.02
CA GLU A 35 -4.81 -9.21 -17.03
C GLU A 35 -3.77 -10.30 -16.87
N THR A 36 -3.37 -10.55 -15.62
CA THR A 36 -2.39 -11.58 -15.29
C THR A 36 -2.90 -12.95 -15.68
N GLU A 37 -4.18 -13.25 -15.44
CA GLU A 37 -4.80 -14.50 -15.87
C GLU A 37 -4.87 -14.61 -17.39
N SER A 38 -5.22 -13.52 -18.07
CA SER A 38 -5.22 -13.48 -19.54
C SER A 38 -3.82 -13.73 -20.09
N LEU A 39 -2.78 -13.10 -19.52
CA LEU A 39 -1.38 -13.32 -19.88
C LEU A 39 -0.97 -14.78 -19.65
N ARG A 40 -1.35 -15.37 -18.52
CA ARG A 40 -1.08 -16.78 -18.20
C ARG A 40 -1.67 -17.72 -19.26
N GLN A 41 -2.93 -17.51 -19.63
CA GLN A 41 -3.60 -18.29 -20.68
C GLN A 41 -2.88 -18.15 -22.04
N TRP A 42 -2.40 -16.95 -22.38
CA TRP A 42 -1.58 -16.75 -23.57
C TRP A 42 -0.26 -17.52 -23.51
N CYS A 43 0.40 -17.52 -22.36
CA CYS A 43 1.68 -18.22 -22.17
C CYS A 43 1.55 -19.73 -22.28
N GLN A 44 0.41 -20.33 -21.92
CA GLN A 44 0.20 -21.79 -21.98
C GLN A 44 0.47 -22.38 -23.37
N ALA A 45 0.05 -21.71 -24.44
CA ALA A 45 0.31 -22.17 -25.80
C ALA A 45 1.77 -21.95 -26.27
N ASP A 46 2.56 -21.19 -25.51
CA ASP A 46 3.94 -20.80 -25.86
C ASP A 46 5.00 -21.42 -24.93
N ILE A 47 4.61 -22.24 -23.94
CA ILE A 47 5.50 -22.81 -22.92
C ILE A 47 6.81 -23.35 -23.51
N PRO A 48 6.82 -24.17 -24.59
CA PRO A 48 8.07 -24.71 -25.10
C PRO A 48 9.07 -23.63 -25.55
N LYS A 49 8.57 -22.51 -26.08
CA LYS A 49 9.40 -21.40 -26.56
C LYS A 49 9.82 -20.46 -25.43
N LEU A 50 8.95 -20.27 -24.44
CA LEU A 50 9.23 -19.47 -23.26
C LEU A 50 10.24 -20.16 -22.33
N ALA A 51 10.12 -21.49 -22.17
CA ALA A 51 11.05 -22.30 -21.37
C ALA A 51 12.47 -22.25 -21.94
N ALA A 52 12.63 -22.26 -23.27
CA ALA A 52 13.92 -22.08 -23.92
C ALA A 52 14.58 -20.72 -23.64
N ALA A 53 13.81 -19.72 -23.19
CA ALA A 53 14.30 -18.40 -22.79
C ALA A 53 14.35 -18.20 -21.26
N GLY A 54 14.18 -19.29 -20.48
CA GLY A 54 14.29 -19.28 -19.02
C GLY A 54 12.99 -19.04 -18.26
N LEU A 55 11.83 -19.11 -18.93
CA LEU A 55 10.52 -18.99 -18.28
C LEU A 55 9.78 -20.32 -18.32
N ASP A 56 9.90 -21.08 -17.23
CA ASP A 56 9.31 -22.41 -17.06
C ASP A 56 7.87 -22.36 -16.53
N MET A 57 7.27 -23.55 -16.36
CA MET A 57 5.93 -23.69 -15.79
C MET A 57 5.84 -23.20 -14.35
N ASP A 58 6.89 -23.36 -13.57
CA ASP A 58 6.92 -22.92 -12.18
C ASP A 58 6.71 -21.40 -12.08
N ARG A 59 7.29 -20.62 -13.01
CA ARG A 59 7.04 -19.18 -13.10
C ARG A 59 5.59 -18.84 -13.43
N LEU A 60 4.92 -19.64 -14.27
CA LEU A 60 3.50 -19.44 -14.58
C LEU A 60 2.60 -19.81 -13.40
N ASP A 61 2.95 -20.84 -12.64
CA ASP A 61 2.24 -21.22 -11.42
C ASP A 61 2.40 -20.16 -10.32
N GLN A 62 3.56 -19.52 -10.25
CA GLN A 62 3.78 -18.36 -9.37
C GLN A 62 2.89 -17.16 -9.71
N LEU A 63 2.43 -16.99 -10.95
CA LEU A 63 1.45 -15.94 -11.27
C LEU A 63 0.13 -16.15 -10.54
N VAL A 64 -0.31 -17.41 -10.41
CA VAL A 64 -1.56 -17.75 -9.69
C VAL A 64 -1.41 -17.46 -8.21
N ILE A 65 -0.30 -17.92 -7.60
CA ILE A 65 -0.02 -17.74 -6.18
C ILE A 65 0.07 -16.25 -5.84
N ARG A 66 0.84 -15.46 -6.60
CA ARG A 66 0.99 -14.02 -6.37
C ARG A 66 -0.30 -13.25 -6.63
N SER A 67 -1.12 -13.67 -7.60
CA SER A 67 -2.44 -13.07 -7.85
C SER A 67 -3.39 -13.29 -6.68
N GLY A 68 -3.43 -14.51 -6.13
CA GLY A 68 -4.22 -14.83 -4.94
C GLY A 68 -3.78 -14.05 -3.71
N ALA A 69 -2.46 -13.92 -3.49
CA ALA A 69 -1.90 -13.10 -2.41
C ALA A 69 -2.28 -11.61 -2.56
N CYS A 70 -2.16 -11.06 -3.76
CA CYS A 70 -2.53 -9.67 -4.06
C CYS A 70 -4.04 -9.42 -3.85
N GLN A 71 -4.88 -10.39 -4.24
CA GLN A 71 -6.33 -10.32 -4.02
C GLN A 71 -6.69 -10.34 -2.54
N GLU A 72 -6.05 -11.20 -1.74
CA GLU A 72 -6.31 -11.24 -0.29
C GLU A 72 -5.81 -9.96 0.39
N ALA A 73 -4.63 -9.46 0.03
CA ALA A 73 -4.13 -8.20 0.58
C ALA A 73 -5.06 -7.02 0.25
N GLN A 74 -5.59 -6.95 -0.97
CA GLN A 74 -6.65 -5.99 -1.34
C GLN A 74 -7.91 -6.18 -0.49
N ARG A 75 -8.32 -7.42 -0.22
CA ARG A 75 -9.50 -7.72 0.61
C ARG A 75 -9.29 -7.24 2.05
N LEU A 76 -8.10 -7.47 2.62
CA LEU A 76 -7.73 -7.00 3.95
C LEU A 76 -7.75 -5.46 4.01
N TRP A 77 -7.15 -4.79 3.01
CA TRP A 77 -7.19 -3.34 2.90
C TRP A 77 -8.63 -2.80 2.74
N MET A 78 -9.49 -3.44 1.95
CA MET A 78 -10.90 -3.04 1.82
C MET A 78 -11.74 -3.33 3.06
N LYS A 79 -11.29 -4.25 3.91
CA LYS A 79 -11.89 -4.52 5.22
C LYS A 79 -11.41 -3.54 6.28
N GLU A 80 -10.33 -2.80 6.05
CA GLU A 80 -10.00 -1.68 6.91
C GLU A 80 -11.19 -0.72 6.93
N PRO A 81 -11.59 -0.25 8.11
CA PRO A 81 -12.74 0.63 8.23
C PRO A 81 -12.48 1.89 7.41
N ASN A 82 -13.40 2.17 6.49
CA ASN A 82 -13.72 3.54 6.18
C ASN A 82 -14.04 4.22 7.52
N PRO A 83 -13.49 5.41 7.81
CA PRO A 83 -13.58 5.99 9.14
C PRO A 83 -15.05 6.07 9.56
N THR A 84 -15.39 5.31 10.59
CA THR A 84 -16.75 5.26 11.14
C THR A 84 -17.13 6.63 11.70
N GLY A 85 -18.38 6.79 12.13
CA GLY A 85 -18.80 8.01 12.84
C GLY A 85 -17.97 8.32 14.09
N ARG A 86 -17.30 7.33 14.70
CA ARG A 86 -16.41 7.57 15.87
C ARG A 86 -15.05 8.10 15.43
N TRP A 87 -14.40 7.48 14.45
CA TRP A 87 -13.16 8.00 13.88
C TRP A 87 -13.35 9.41 13.31
N ARG A 88 -14.40 9.64 12.51
CA ARG A 88 -14.69 10.98 11.93
C ARG A 88 -14.90 12.07 12.98
N LYS A 89 -15.30 11.71 14.21
CA LYS A 89 -15.45 12.65 15.31
C LYS A 89 -14.14 12.93 16.05
N GLN A 90 -13.28 11.92 16.24
CA GLN A 90 -12.06 12.05 17.03
C GLN A 90 -10.83 12.42 16.21
N ALA A 91 -10.75 11.99 14.95
CA ALA A 91 -9.59 12.23 14.10
C ALA A 91 -9.28 13.72 13.88
N PRO A 92 -10.25 14.63 13.69
CA PRO A 92 -9.94 16.07 13.55
C PRO A 92 -9.18 16.62 14.77
N GLN A 93 -9.63 16.29 15.99
CA GLN A 93 -8.96 16.73 17.21
C GLN A 93 -7.55 16.13 17.34
N ALA A 94 -7.36 14.90 16.88
CA ALA A 94 -6.07 14.24 16.88
C ALA A 94 -5.10 14.89 15.87
N PHE A 95 -5.57 15.26 14.67
CA PHE A 95 -4.78 16.00 13.69
C PHE A 95 -4.41 17.39 14.19
N ASP A 96 -5.35 18.13 14.76
CA ASP A 96 -5.10 19.47 15.33
C ASP A 96 -4.02 19.41 16.42
N LEU A 97 -4.11 18.41 17.32
CA LEU A 97 -3.11 18.20 18.36
C LEU A 97 -1.74 17.82 17.79
N PHE A 98 -1.71 16.92 16.80
CA PHE A 98 -0.48 16.52 16.12
C PHE A 98 0.22 17.73 15.49
N ASP A 99 -0.51 18.52 14.70
CA ASP A 99 0.00 19.71 14.04
C ASP A 99 0.53 20.72 15.05
N GLU A 100 -0.25 21.02 16.10
CA GLU A 100 0.16 21.95 17.15
C GLU A 100 1.47 21.51 17.81
N MET A 101 1.56 20.25 18.23
CA MET A 101 2.76 19.69 18.85
C MET A 101 3.95 19.72 17.88
N HIS A 102 3.74 19.34 16.64
CA HIS A 102 4.79 19.30 15.62
C HIS A 102 5.36 20.71 15.35
N TYR A 103 4.50 21.74 15.24
CA TYR A 103 4.95 23.13 15.11
C TYR A 103 5.69 23.64 16.35
N ALA A 104 5.17 23.36 17.55
CA ALA A 104 5.83 23.74 18.80
C ALA A 104 7.22 23.11 18.91
N PHE A 105 7.34 21.83 18.57
CA PHE A 105 8.60 21.09 18.64
C PHE A 105 9.59 21.58 17.59
N ARG A 106 9.11 21.90 16.38
CA ARG A 106 9.96 22.48 15.33
C ARG A 106 10.60 23.79 15.79
N TYR A 107 9.86 24.62 16.53
CA TYR A 107 10.38 25.85 17.10
C TYR A 107 11.32 25.58 18.29
N ALA A 108 10.90 24.76 19.26
CA ALA A 108 11.71 24.42 20.44
C ALA A 108 13.05 23.76 20.09
N PHE A 109 13.08 22.94 19.03
CA PHE A 109 14.25 22.18 18.63
C PHE A 109 15.09 22.87 17.54
N GLN A 110 14.78 24.11 17.18
CA GLN A 110 15.39 24.79 16.02
C GLN A 110 16.93 24.83 16.04
N SER A 111 17.54 24.89 17.23
CA SER A 111 18.99 24.95 17.44
C SER A 111 19.66 23.58 17.62
N ASN A 112 18.90 22.49 17.55
CA ASN A 112 19.40 21.13 17.76
C ASN A 112 19.15 20.25 16.52
N ASP A 113 20.17 20.13 15.68
CA ASP A 113 20.09 19.37 14.42
C ASP A 113 19.65 17.91 14.60
N PHE A 114 20.07 17.27 15.68
CA PHE A 114 19.70 15.89 15.98
C PHE A 114 18.19 15.76 16.24
N LEU A 115 17.62 16.66 17.07
CA LEU A 115 16.20 16.66 17.39
C LEU A 115 15.34 17.09 16.19
N ARG A 116 15.80 18.04 15.37
CA ARG A 116 15.12 18.38 14.11
C ARG A 116 15.07 17.20 13.15
N ASN A 117 16.17 16.48 12.99
CA ASN A 117 16.23 15.30 12.13
C ASN A 117 15.34 14.16 12.64
N ARG A 118 15.18 14.02 13.96
CA ARG A 118 14.22 13.09 14.55
C ARG A 118 12.79 13.53 14.30
N LEU A 119 12.47 14.80 14.52
CA LEU A 119 11.15 15.37 14.27
C LEU A 119 10.75 15.22 12.80
N ALA A 120 11.67 15.45 11.86
CA ALA A 120 11.42 15.31 10.42
C ALA A 120 11.11 13.87 9.97
N LYS A 121 11.42 12.86 10.80
CA LYS A 121 11.08 11.45 10.54
C LYS A 121 9.72 11.05 11.12
N VAL A 122 9.12 11.89 11.94
CA VAL A 122 7.75 11.68 12.39
C VAL A 122 6.85 11.81 11.17
N SER A 123 6.15 10.75 10.81
CA SER A 123 5.30 10.73 9.62
C SER A 123 4.23 11.81 9.74
N ASN A 124 4.02 12.58 8.67
CA ASN A 124 2.90 13.51 8.50
C ASN A 124 1.96 13.04 7.38
N ASP A 125 1.96 11.73 7.11
CA ASP A 125 1.05 11.17 6.12
C ASP A 125 -0.37 11.16 6.69
N PHE A 126 -1.36 11.52 5.87
CA PHE A 126 -2.77 11.69 6.26
C PHE A 126 -3.52 10.36 6.49
N ASP A 127 -2.81 9.26 6.77
CA ASP A 127 -3.41 7.97 7.07
C ASP A 127 -3.56 7.74 8.59
N SER A 128 -4.46 6.81 8.94
CA SER A 128 -4.83 6.53 10.33
C SER A 128 -3.67 5.99 11.18
N HIS A 129 -2.78 5.18 10.60
CA HIS A 129 -1.66 4.58 11.33
C HIS A 129 -0.55 5.60 11.56
N SER A 130 -0.24 6.41 10.55
CA SER A 130 0.73 7.50 10.61
C SER A 130 0.35 8.54 11.66
N LEU A 131 -0.93 8.93 11.77
CA LEU A 131 -1.40 9.84 12.81
C LEU A 131 -1.20 9.27 14.22
N ILE A 132 -1.63 8.02 14.44
CA ILE A 132 -1.50 7.33 15.73
C ILE A 132 -0.04 7.23 16.14
N GLN A 133 0.81 6.71 15.24
CA GLN A 133 2.22 6.54 15.49
C GLN A 133 2.92 7.89 15.69
N GLY A 134 2.53 8.91 14.91
CA GLY A 134 3.04 10.26 15.00
C GLY A 134 2.79 10.90 16.37
N LEU A 135 1.56 10.78 16.88
CA LEU A 135 1.21 11.27 18.23
C LEU A 135 2.06 10.61 19.33
N GLU A 136 2.31 9.30 19.25
CA GLU A 136 3.17 8.59 20.21
C GLU A 136 4.62 9.03 20.11
N GLN A 137 5.14 9.15 18.90
CA GLN A 137 6.51 9.60 18.67
C GLN A 137 6.72 11.03 19.18
N LEU A 138 5.76 11.93 18.95
CA LEU A 138 5.82 13.29 19.50
C LEU A 138 5.71 13.30 21.02
N ALA A 139 4.82 12.50 21.61
CA ALA A 139 4.75 12.40 23.07
C ALA A 139 6.09 11.94 23.68
N ILE A 140 6.65 10.83 23.18
CA ILE A 140 7.93 10.29 23.64
C ILE A 140 9.09 11.27 23.39
N LEU A 141 9.11 11.91 22.22
CA LEU A 141 10.15 12.89 21.89
C LEU A 141 10.08 14.11 22.81
N GLY A 142 8.86 14.57 23.15
CA GLY A 142 8.64 15.68 24.06
C GLY A 142 8.97 15.35 25.51
N GLU A 143 8.59 14.16 25.99
CA GLU A 143 8.92 13.67 27.33
C GLU A 143 10.44 13.63 27.56
N ASN A 144 11.19 13.17 26.58
CA ASN A 144 12.66 13.12 26.65
C ASN A 144 13.33 14.50 26.57
N ASN A 145 12.59 15.56 26.20
CA ASN A 145 13.13 16.90 25.95
C ASN A 145 12.30 18.03 26.58
N GLN A 146 11.64 17.76 27.71
CA GLN A 146 10.72 18.72 28.35
C GLN A 146 11.36 20.07 28.66
N ALA A 147 12.65 20.10 29.04
CA ALA A 147 13.35 21.35 29.33
C ALA A 147 13.33 22.33 28.13
N LEU A 148 13.48 21.81 26.90
CA LEU A 148 13.42 22.63 25.69
C LEU A 148 11.99 23.12 25.42
N LEU A 149 10.99 22.27 25.67
CA LEU A 149 9.59 22.65 25.51
C LEU A 149 9.15 23.72 26.53
N GLN A 150 9.66 23.66 27.76
CA GLN A 150 9.39 24.66 28.78
C GLN A 150 9.93 26.04 28.41
N THR A 151 11.04 26.13 27.65
CA THR A 151 11.59 27.43 27.20
C THR A 151 10.62 28.23 26.32
N ILE A 152 9.72 27.53 25.62
CA ILE A 152 8.69 28.14 24.77
C ILE A 152 7.31 28.15 25.44
N ALA A 153 7.26 27.88 26.75
CA ALA A 153 6.03 27.75 27.54
C ALA A 153 5.03 26.74 26.96
N PHE A 154 5.52 25.66 26.34
CA PHE A 154 4.67 24.59 25.84
C PHE A 154 3.98 23.87 26.99
N ASP A 155 2.68 23.62 26.84
CA ASP A 155 1.89 22.86 27.80
C ASP A 155 2.20 21.36 27.72
N THR A 156 2.98 20.86 28.68
CA THR A 156 3.39 19.46 28.74
C THR A 156 2.22 18.49 28.99
N SER A 157 1.03 18.97 29.40
CA SER A 157 -0.15 18.12 29.54
C SER A 157 -0.58 17.50 28.20
N LYS A 158 -0.26 18.18 27.09
CA LYS A 158 -0.51 17.72 25.72
C LYS A 158 0.25 16.45 25.36
N LEU A 159 1.38 16.16 26.01
CA LEU A 159 2.11 14.90 25.82
C LEU A 159 1.26 13.71 26.28
N ASN A 160 0.67 13.81 27.47
CA ASN A 160 -0.24 12.79 28.01
C ASN A 160 -1.53 12.71 27.18
N GLN A 161 -2.02 13.85 26.70
CA GLN A 161 -3.19 13.90 25.83
C GLN A 161 -2.94 13.16 24.51
N ALA A 162 -1.77 13.33 23.89
CA ALA A 162 -1.39 12.65 22.66
C ALA A 162 -1.34 11.12 22.83
N LEU A 163 -0.75 10.64 23.94
CA LEU A 163 -0.76 9.19 24.26
C LEU A 163 -2.18 8.66 24.49
N SER A 164 -3.00 9.42 25.22
CA SER A 164 -4.40 9.03 25.49
C SER A 164 -5.22 8.94 24.20
N ILE A 165 -5.13 9.94 23.33
CA ILE A 165 -5.82 9.97 22.04
C ILE A 165 -5.31 8.86 21.12
N SER A 166 -3.99 8.65 21.05
CA SER A 166 -3.41 7.53 20.29
C SER A 166 -4.03 6.18 20.70
N ASN A 167 -4.07 5.90 22.02
CA ASN A 167 -4.64 4.65 22.52
C ASN A 167 -6.14 4.52 22.20
N GLN A 168 -6.92 5.60 22.33
CA GLN A 168 -8.33 5.60 21.95
C GLN A 168 -8.53 5.31 20.45
N LEU A 169 -7.71 5.92 19.60
CA LEU A 169 -7.75 5.68 18.15
C LEU A 169 -7.34 4.23 17.81
N LYS A 170 -6.33 3.67 18.50
CA LYS A 170 -5.96 2.25 18.38
C LYS A 170 -7.11 1.33 18.78
N GLU A 171 -7.81 1.61 19.86
CA GLU A 171 -8.99 0.83 20.29
C GLU A 171 -10.13 0.92 19.28
N ILE A 172 -10.42 2.11 18.75
CA ILE A 172 -11.41 2.30 17.69
C ILE A 172 -11.06 1.45 16.47
N LEU A 173 -9.80 1.52 16.01
CA LEU A 173 -9.34 0.70 14.89
C LEU A 173 -9.38 -0.80 15.22
N ALA A 174 -8.98 -1.22 16.42
CA ALA A 174 -8.96 -2.62 16.81
C ALA A 174 -10.36 -3.24 16.91
N LEU A 175 -11.32 -2.49 17.48
CA LEU A 175 -12.73 -2.89 17.54
C LEU A 175 -13.35 -3.00 16.13
N GLU A 176 -12.90 -2.16 15.20
CA GLU A 176 -13.35 -2.18 13.81
C GLU A 176 -12.63 -3.24 12.96
N ASN A 177 -11.37 -3.54 13.28
CA ASN A 177 -10.48 -4.46 12.55
C ASN A 177 -10.54 -5.92 13.06
N GLY A 178 -11.42 -6.26 13.99
CA GLY A 178 -11.47 -7.57 14.63
C GLY A 178 -11.29 -8.73 13.64
N THR A 179 -10.10 -9.35 13.66
CA THR A 179 -9.56 -10.48 12.86
C THR A 179 -8.70 -10.16 11.62
N ASN A 180 -7.41 -9.83 11.82
CA ASN A 180 -6.23 -10.64 11.48
C ASN A 180 -4.98 -9.85 11.03
N LEU A 181 -3.84 -10.31 11.57
CA LEU A 181 -2.43 -10.14 11.14
C LEU A 181 -1.64 -8.91 11.64
N PRO A 182 -0.32 -9.07 11.87
CA PRO A 182 0.49 -8.18 12.70
C PRO A 182 0.92 -6.90 11.97
N GLU A 183 0.79 -5.78 12.69
CA GLU A 183 1.53 -4.49 12.67
C GLU A 183 1.91 -3.79 11.34
N ASN A 184 1.67 -4.36 10.16
CA ASN A 184 1.79 -3.65 8.90
C ASN A 184 0.42 -3.17 8.43
N ASP A 185 0.36 -1.89 8.08
CA ASP A 185 -0.77 -1.26 7.38
C ASP A 185 -1.22 -2.16 6.21
N ASN A 186 -2.51 -2.52 6.15
CA ASN A 186 -2.97 -3.41 5.07
C ASN A 186 -2.81 -2.74 3.70
N LYS A 187 -2.70 -1.41 3.65
CA LYS A 187 -2.31 -0.67 2.44
C LYS A 187 -0.88 -0.99 2.02
N ASP A 188 0.08 -0.95 2.93
CA ASP A 188 1.48 -1.32 2.65
C ASP A 188 1.58 -2.80 2.23
N LEU A 189 0.86 -3.69 2.93
CA LEU A 189 0.79 -5.11 2.56
C LEU A 189 0.22 -5.32 1.14
N ARG A 190 -0.84 -4.58 0.79
CA ARG A 190 -1.42 -4.54 -0.56
C ARG A 190 -0.41 -4.07 -1.60
N ASP A 191 0.30 -2.98 -1.33
CA ASP A 191 1.24 -2.37 -2.27
C ASP A 191 2.47 -3.27 -2.50
N ARG A 192 2.96 -3.93 -1.45
CA ARG A 192 3.99 -4.97 -1.55
C ARG A 192 3.50 -6.15 -2.38
N ALA A 193 2.29 -6.65 -2.13
CA ALA A 193 1.73 -7.78 -2.88
C ALA A 193 1.54 -7.44 -4.36
N TYR A 194 1.07 -6.23 -4.66
CA TYR A 194 0.97 -5.72 -6.04
C TYR A 194 2.35 -5.62 -6.70
N THR A 195 3.34 -5.03 -6.02
CA THR A 195 4.71 -4.90 -6.53
C THR A 195 5.31 -6.27 -6.82
N TYR A 196 5.14 -7.22 -5.91
CA TYR A 196 5.65 -8.58 -6.06
C TYR A 196 5.02 -9.32 -7.23
N LEU A 197 3.71 -9.17 -7.46
CA LEU A 197 3.03 -9.68 -8.65
C LEU A 197 3.55 -8.99 -9.92
N LYS A 198 3.68 -7.67 -9.88
CA LYS A 198 4.09 -6.85 -11.03
C LYS A 198 5.47 -7.21 -11.55
N LEU A 199 6.43 -7.47 -10.68
CA LEU A 199 7.79 -7.89 -11.09
C LEU A 199 7.75 -9.15 -11.98
N LEU A 200 6.94 -10.15 -11.61
CA LEU A 200 6.81 -11.38 -12.39
C LEU A 200 6.04 -11.16 -13.69
N VAL A 201 4.98 -10.34 -13.67
CA VAL A 201 4.24 -9.98 -14.89
C VAL A 201 5.16 -9.26 -15.88
N ASP A 202 5.99 -8.32 -15.41
CA ASP A 202 6.93 -7.59 -16.25
C ASP A 202 8.02 -8.52 -16.81
N GLU A 203 8.53 -9.48 -16.01
CA GLU A 203 9.44 -10.54 -16.44
C GLU A 203 8.83 -11.39 -17.58
N VAL A 204 7.61 -11.89 -17.39
CA VAL A 204 6.88 -12.70 -18.39
C VAL A 204 6.69 -11.92 -19.69
N LYS A 205 6.25 -10.66 -19.60
CA LYS A 205 6.05 -9.80 -20.76
C LYS A 205 7.37 -9.52 -21.49
N ASN A 206 8.46 -9.25 -20.76
CA ASN A 206 9.79 -9.07 -21.35
C ASN A 206 10.28 -10.32 -22.08
N CYS A 207 10.14 -11.50 -21.46
CA CYS A 207 10.51 -12.77 -22.06
C CYS A 207 9.71 -13.03 -23.35
N GLY A 208 8.39 -12.91 -23.31
CA GLY A 208 7.55 -13.08 -24.49
C GLY A 208 7.88 -12.09 -25.62
N ARG A 209 8.14 -10.81 -25.30
CA ARG A 209 8.59 -9.84 -26.28
C ARG A 209 9.90 -10.23 -26.97
N TYR A 210 10.84 -10.78 -26.21
CA TYR A 210 12.13 -11.24 -26.73
C TYR A 210 11.99 -12.48 -27.62
N VAL A 211 11.26 -13.49 -27.13
CA VAL A 211 11.01 -14.75 -27.84
C VAL A 211 10.27 -14.50 -29.16
N PHE A 212 9.24 -13.66 -29.13
CA PHE A 212 8.39 -13.36 -30.28
C PHE A 212 8.78 -12.09 -31.05
N ARG A 213 10.00 -11.58 -30.88
CA ARG A 213 10.48 -10.33 -31.53
C ARG A 213 10.33 -10.30 -33.05
N LYS A 214 10.34 -11.47 -33.71
CA LYS A 214 10.15 -11.62 -35.16
C LYS A 214 8.71 -11.96 -35.56
N ASN A 215 7.84 -12.32 -34.61
CA ASN A 215 6.46 -12.69 -34.85
C ASN A 215 5.52 -11.65 -34.21
N LYS A 216 5.24 -10.57 -34.95
CA LYS A 216 4.42 -9.45 -34.47
C LYS A 216 3.02 -9.87 -34.03
N HIS A 217 2.41 -10.85 -34.70
CA HIS A 217 1.08 -11.36 -34.34
C HIS A 217 1.08 -12.06 -32.98
N ARG A 218 2.16 -12.77 -32.62
CA ARG A 218 2.26 -13.39 -31.30
C ARG A 218 2.75 -12.41 -30.23
N GLN A 219 3.63 -11.49 -30.61
CA GLN A 219 4.18 -10.46 -29.72
C GLN A 219 3.10 -9.55 -29.12
N GLN A 220 1.98 -9.31 -29.81
CA GLN A 220 0.90 -8.46 -29.31
C GLN A 220 0.35 -8.92 -27.95
N GLY A 221 0.27 -10.24 -27.71
CA GLY A 221 -0.21 -10.80 -26.44
C GLY A 221 0.67 -10.43 -25.24
N TYR A 222 1.91 -10.00 -25.50
CA TYR A 222 2.89 -9.58 -24.50
C TYR A 222 3.10 -8.04 -24.47
N ASN A 223 2.39 -7.30 -25.32
CA ASN A 223 2.47 -5.83 -25.44
C ASN A 223 1.25 -5.10 -24.87
N TYR A 224 0.06 -5.71 -24.86
CA TYR A 224 -1.17 -5.01 -24.50
C TYR A 224 -1.20 -4.55 -23.02
N PRO A 225 -1.66 -3.30 -22.76
CA PRO A 225 -2.22 -2.87 -21.48
C PRO A 225 -3.75 -2.97 -21.54
N ASN A 226 -4.43 -3.52 -20.53
CA ASN A 226 -5.90 -3.69 -20.64
C ASN A 226 -6.72 -2.83 -19.67
N CYS A 227 -6.21 -2.35 -18.53
CA CYS A 227 -7.06 -1.64 -17.57
C CYS A 227 -7.03 -0.12 -17.64
N SER A 228 -6.03 0.48 -18.31
CA SER A 228 -6.12 1.88 -18.73
C SER A 228 -7.05 2.05 -19.94
N SER A 229 -7.11 1.07 -20.84
CA SER A 229 -7.93 1.08 -22.06
C SER A 229 -9.38 0.63 -21.83
N LEU A 230 -9.64 -0.32 -20.92
CA LEU A 230 -11.01 -0.73 -20.57
C LEU A 230 -11.79 0.36 -19.81
N ASN A 231 -11.12 1.17 -18.98
CA ASN A 231 -11.76 2.33 -18.35
C ASN A 231 -12.07 3.44 -19.37
N PHE A 232 -11.23 3.62 -20.39
CA PHE A 232 -11.53 4.52 -21.51
C PHE A 232 -12.71 4.03 -22.35
N ILE A 233 -12.77 2.72 -22.67
CA ILE A 233 -13.85 2.11 -23.45
C ILE A 233 -15.17 2.07 -22.66
N LYS A 234 -15.17 1.69 -21.38
CA LYS A 234 -16.38 1.73 -20.54
C LYS A 234 -16.90 3.15 -20.33
N ARG A 235 -16.01 4.13 -20.08
CA ARG A 235 -16.40 5.54 -19.89
C ARG A 235 -16.97 6.14 -21.18
N ASN A 236 -16.37 5.85 -22.34
CA ASN A 236 -16.92 6.30 -23.63
C ASN A 236 -18.24 5.62 -24.00
N ASN A 237 -18.40 4.33 -23.71
CA ASN A 237 -19.67 3.63 -23.97
C ASN A 237 -20.81 4.08 -23.05
N LEU A 238 -20.50 4.50 -21.81
CA LEU A 238 -21.49 5.09 -20.90
C LEU A 238 -21.89 6.50 -21.34
N LEU A 239 -20.94 7.32 -21.81
CA LEU A 239 -21.19 8.66 -22.33
C LEU A 239 -21.94 8.66 -23.68
N GLN A 240 -21.74 7.64 -24.52
CA GLN A 240 -22.50 7.47 -25.76
C GLN A 240 -23.94 7.03 -25.51
N LYS A 241 -24.20 6.24 -24.45
CA LYS A 241 -25.57 5.85 -24.06
C LYS A 241 -26.35 6.96 -23.36
N SER A 242 -25.69 7.86 -22.65
CA SER A 242 -26.34 9.03 -22.04
C SER A 242 -26.69 10.14 -23.03
N ASN A 243 -26.09 10.12 -24.23
CA ASN A 243 -26.37 11.08 -25.31
C ASN A 243 -27.39 10.55 -26.35
N GLN A 244 -28.03 9.42 -26.07
CA GLN A 244 -29.05 8.81 -26.92
C GLN A 244 -30.43 8.69 -26.25
N ASN A 245 -30.62 9.32 -25.07
CA ASN A 245 -31.91 9.48 -24.39
C ASN A 245 -32.21 10.95 -24.18
#